data_AF-A0A6G4QXY6-F1
#
_entry.id   AF-A0A6G4QXY6-F1
#
_cell.length_a   1.000
_cell.length_b   1.000
_cell.length_c   1.000
_cell.angle_alpha   90.00
_cell.angle_beta   90.00
_cell.angle_gamma   90.00
#
_symmetry.space_group_name_H-M   'P 1'
#
loop_
_entity.id
_entity.type
_entity.pdbx_description
1 polymer ?
#
loop_
_entity_poly.entity_id
_entity_poly.type
_entity_poly.pdbx_seq_one_letter_code
_entity_poly.pdbx_strand_id
1 'polypeptide(L)'
;MTVSLTIPAALAARLKAAAEAEGKDVDTYAIDVLHVMSDEDWGYTDDDAYWRELRAQADQTLREGGIPFEDIQRWVASWDTEEELPPPEPKVKARG
;
A
#
# COMPACT_ATOMS: atom_id res chain seq x y z
N MET A 1 -8.15 21.50 -20.30
CA MET A 1 -6.75 21.99 -20.21
C MET A 1 -5.86 20.80 -20.49
N THR A 2 -5.00 20.85 -21.50
CA THR A 2 -4.19 19.70 -21.91
C THR A 2 -2.82 19.77 -21.24
N VAL A 3 -2.40 18.72 -20.54
CA VAL A 3 -1.06 18.58 -19.97
C VAL A 3 -0.26 17.62 -20.86
N SER A 4 0.97 18.00 -21.21
CA SER A 4 1.88 17.15 -21.97
C SER A 4 2.98 16.64 -21.04
N LEU A 5 3.14 15.32 -20.97
CA LEU A 5 4.17 14.66 -20.15
C LEU A 5 5.18 13.96 -21.07
N THR A 6 6.46 14.13 -20.77
CA THR A 6 7.53 13.40 -21.46
C THR A 6 8.01 12.27 -20.56
N ILE A 7 7.87 11.03 -21.03
CA ILE A 7 8.29 9.83 -20.31
C ILE A 7 9.34 9.04 -21.10
N PRO A 8 10.23 8.29 -20.43
CA PRO A 8 11.18 7.41 -21.10
C PRO A 8 10.48 6.37 -21.99
N ALA A 9 11.11 6.01 -23.11
CA ALA A 9 10.52 5.08 -24.09
C ALA A 9 10.15 3.71 -23.50
N ALA A 10 10.96 3.20 -22.56
CA ALA A 10 10.67 1.94 -21.88
C ALA A 10 9.39 2.02 -21.02
N LEU A 11 9.16 3.16 -20.37
CA LEU A 11 7.95 3.39 -19.59
C LEU A 11 6.73 3.54 -20.51
N ALA A 12 6.89 4.25 -21.64
CA ALA A 12 5.82 4.38 -22.64
C ALA A 12 5.39 3.02 -23.20
N ALA A 13 6.33 2.11 -23.47
CA ALA A 13 6.02 0.76 -23.94
C ALA A 13 5.23 -0.05 -22.89
N ARG A 14 5.62 0.03 -21.62
CA ARG A 14 4.91 -0.63 -20.51
C ARG A 14 3.50 -0.07 -20.31
N LEU A 15 3.35 1.25 -20.37
CA LEU A 15 2.06 1.93 -20.24
C LEU A 15 1.08 1.47 -21.32
N LYS A 16 1.56 1.40 -22.58
CA LYS A 16 0.75 0.91 -23.70
C LYS A 16 0.29 -0.53 -23.50
N ALA A 17 1.21 -1.42 -23.14
CA ALA A 17 0.89 -2.83 -22.91
C ALA A 17 -0.14 -3.01 -21.77
N ALA A 18 -0.04 -2.21 -20.71
CA ALA A 18 -0.99 -2.25 -19.61
C ALA A 18 -2.37 -1.72 -20.01
N ALA A 19 -2.43 -0.61 -20.78
CA ALA A 19 -3.69 -0.08 -21.30
C ALA A 19 -4.39 -1.10 -22.21
N GLU A 20 -3.64 -1.75 -23.11
CA GLU A 20 -4.15 -2.81 -23.99
C GLU A 20 -4.68 -4.01 -23.19
N ALA A 21 -3.99 -4.43 -22.14
CA ALA A 21 -4.42 -5.53 -21.27
C ALA A 21 -5.75 -5.22 -20.55
N GLU A 22 -6.01 -3.95 -20.23
CA GLU A 22 -7.27 -3.48 -19.66
C GLU A 22 -8.32 -3.09 -20.71
N GLY A 23 -8.01 -3.18 -22.00
CA GLY A 23 -8.91 -2.77 -23.08
C GLY A 23 -9.21 -1.27 -23.12
N LYS A 24 -8.31 -0.44 -22.58
CA LYS A 24 -8.41 1.02 -22.53
C LYS A 24 -7.45 1.67 -23.54
N ASP A 25 -7.78 2.89 -23.96
CA ASP A 25 -6.78 3.71 -24.64
C ASP A 25 -5.74 4.24 -23.65
N VAL A 26 -4.58 4.64 -24.19
CA VAL A 26 -3.41 5.02 -23.40
C VAL A 26 -3.66 6.27 -22.56
N ASP A 27 -4.44 7.23 -23.06
CA ASP A 27 -4.68 8.49 -22.36
C ASP A 27 -5.63 8.27 -21.19
N THR A 28 -6.72 7.53 -21.39
CA THR A 28 -7.63 7.11 -20.33
C THR A 28 -6.91 6.31 -19.25
N TYR A 29 -6.12 5.30 -19.65
CA TYR A 29 -5.36 4.50 -18.69
C TYR A 29 -4.33 5.34 -17.92
N ALA A 30 -3.65 6.28 -18.58
CA ALA A 30 -2.70 7.17 -17.93
C ALA A 30 -3.39 8.08 -16.90
N ILE A 31 -4.58 8.61 -17.23
CA ILE A 31 -5.36 9.43 -16.32
C ILE A 31 -5.84 8.63 -15.11
N ASP A 32 -6.34 7.41 -15.31
CA ASP A 32 -6.78 6.52 -14.23
C ASP A 32 -5.64 6.22 -13.25
N VAL A 33 -4.46 5.88 -13.75
CA VAL A 33 -3.28 5.58 -12.91
C VAL A 33 -2.83 6.82 -12.13
N LEU A 34 -2.90 8.01 -12.74
CA LEU A 34 -2.60 9.26 -12.05
C LEU A 34 -3.64 9.56 -10.96
N HIS A 35 -4.92 9.28 -11.20
CA HIS A 35 -5.98 9.44 -10.20
C HIS A 35 -5.79 8.47 -9.02
N VAL A 36 -5.41 7.22 -9.26
CA VAL A 36 -5.09 6.27 -8.17
C VAL A 36 -3.96 6.79 -7.27
N MET A 37 -3.02 7.57 -7.81
CA MET A 37 -1.96 8.20 -7.01
C MET A 37 -2.39 9.52 -6.35
N SER A 38 -3.38 10.22 -6.90
CA SER A 38 -3.85 11.52 -6.41
C SER A 38 -5.15 11.47 -5.62
N ASP A 39 -5.82 10.32 -5.56
CA ASP A 39 -7.11 10.18 -4.88
C ASP A 39 -6.91 10.40 -3.39
N GLU A 40 -7.21 11.65 -3.00
CA GLU A 40 -7.50 12.13 -1.65
C GLU A 40 -8.54 11.25 -0.93
N ASP A 41 -9.26 10.37 -1.65
CA ASP A 41 -10.29 9.46 -1.14
C ASP A 41 -9.75 8.35 -0.21
N TRP A 42 -8.44 8.09 -0.24
CA TRP A 42 -7.78 7.20 0.74
C TRP A 42 -7.23 7.96 1.96
N GLY A 43 -7.42 9.28 2.04
CA GLY A 43 -6.87 10.12 3.11
C GLY A 43 -5.35 10.34 3.02
N TYR A 44 -4.72 9.96 1.91
CA TYR A 44 -3.32 10.28 1.63
C TYR A 44 -3.21 11.75 1.27
N THR A 45 -2.90 12.59 2.27
CA THR A 45 -2.30 13.89 1.96
C THR A 45 -0.85 13.62 1.62
N ASP A 46 -0.37 14.05 0.44
CA ASP A 46 1.06 14.09 0.13
C ASP A 46 1.74 15.20 0.97
N ASP A 47 1.67 15.01 2.29
CA ASP A 47 2.23 15.87 3.30
C ASP A 47 3.46 15.17 3.88
N ASP A 48 4.58 15.88 3.90
CA ASP A 48 5.81 15.46 4.55
C ASP A 48 5.58 15.00 6.00
N ALA A 49 4.55 15.54 6.68
CA ALA A 49 4.15 15.11 8.01
C ALA A 49 3.63 13.67 8.03
N TYR A 50 2.75 13.30 7.09
CA TYR A 50 2.20 11.95 6.95
C TYR A 50 3.30 10.92 6.69
N TRP A 51 4.19 11.21 5.73
CA TRP A 51 5.31 10.32 5.43
C TRP A 51 6.33 10.21 6.56
N ARG A 52 6.45 11.23 7.40
CA ARG A 52 7.30 11.18 8.61
C ARG A 52 6.68 10.29 9.67
N GLU A 53 5.37 10.36 9.86
CA GLU A 53 4.64 9.50 10.80
C GLU A 53 4.71 8.03 10.38
N LEU A 54 4.46 7.72 9.11
CA LEU A 54 4.60 6.35 8.59
C LEU A 54 6.00 5.77 8.80
N ARG A 55 7.04 6.58 8.54
CA ARG A 55 8.43 6.16 8.80
C ARG A 55 8.68 5.92 10.29
N ALA A 56 8.15 6.78 11.17
CA ALA A 56 8.28 6.61 12.60
C ALA A 56 7.60 5.32 13.10
N GLN A 57 6.41 4.98 12.58
CA GLN A 57 5.70 3.74 12.89
C GLN A 57 6.44 2.51 12.38
N ALA A 58 7.00 2.57 11.16
CA ALA A 58 7.82 1.49 10.60
C ALA A 58 9.10 1.27 11.44
N ASP A 59 9.81 2.35 11.79
CA ASP A 59 10.99 2.29 12.64
C ASP A 59 10.67 1.78 14.04
N GLN A 60 9.51 2.16 14.60
CA GLN A 60 9.02 1.63 15.88
C GLN A 60 8.77 0.13 15.80
N THR A 61 8.08 -0.34 14.76
CA THR A 61 7.83 -1.77 14.52
C THR A 61 9.14 -2.56 14.35
N LEU A 62 10.14 -1.98 13.68
CA LEU A 62 11.47 -2.60 13.56
C LEU A 62 12.20 -2.71 14.92
N ARG A 63 11.98 -1.77 15.84
CA ARG A 63 12.58 -1.78 17.20
C ARG A 63 11.84 -2.70 18.16
N GLU A 64 10.52 -2.60 18.19
CA GLU A 64 9.64 -3.23 19.19
C GLU A 64 9.16 -4.62 18.74
N GLY A 65 9.37 -4.95 17.47
CA GLY A 65 8.87 -6.18 16.86
C GLY A 65 7.51 -5.99 16.19
N GLY A 66 7.16 -6.95 15.34
CA GLY A 66 5.88 -7.00 14.66
C GLY A 66 5.08 -8.23 15.08
N ILE A 67 3.77 -8.21 14.83
CA ILE A 67 2.93 -9.38 15.05
C ILE A 67 3.07 -10.30 13.82
N PRO A 68 3.44 -11.59 14.00
CA PRO A 68 3.45 -12.54 12.89
C PRO A 68 2.07 -12.67 12.25
N PHE A 69 2.03 -12.75 10.92
CA PHE A 69 0.77 -12.82 10.19
C PHE A 69 -0.10 -14.03 10.59
N GLU A 70 0.53 -15.18 10.87
CA GLU A 70 -0.16 -16.39 11.34
C GLU A 70 -0.90 -16.17 12.66
N ASP A 71 -0.36 -15.34 13.57
CA ASP A 71 -1.00 -15.05 14.85
C ASP A 71 -2.20 -14.13 14.66
N ILE A 72 -2.12 -13.16 13.73
CA ILE A 72 -3.27 -12.35 13.30
C ILE A 72 -4.36 -13.23 12.69
N GLN A 73 -4.00 -14.18 11.83
CA GLN A 73 -4.96 -15.09 11.21
C GLN A 73 -5.69 -15.94 12.25
N ARG A 74 -4.97 -16.46 13.25
CA ARG A 74 -5.59 -17.23 14.35
C ARG A 74 -6.51 -16.36 15.20
N TRP A 75 -6.09 -15.14 15.51
CA TRP A 75 -6.89 -14.20 16.29
C TRP A 75 -8.20 -13.85 15.57
N VAL A 76 -8.13 -13.43 14.30
CA VAL A 76 -9.32 -13.11 13.49
C VAL A 76 -10.25 -14.33 13.34
N ALA A 77 -9.69 -15.53 13.17
CA ALA A 77 -10.48 -16.75 13.08
C ALA A 77 -11.21 -17.13 14.38
N SER A 78 -10.76 -16.60 15.53
CA SER A 78 -11.37 -16.87 16.84
C SER A 78 -12.49 -15.90 17.22
N TRP A 79 -12.68 -14.81 16.47
CA TRP A 79 -13.73 -13.83 16.75
C TRP A 79 -15.12 -14.46 16.66
N ASP A 80 -16.04 -13.98 17.51
CA ASP A 80 -17.42 -14.48 17.62
C ASP A 80 -17.52 -15.99 17.97
N THR A 81 -16.48 -16.55 18.60
CA THR A 81 -16.49 -17.92 19.13
C THR A 81 -16.43 -17.94 20.65
N GLU A 82 -16.80 -19.07 21.27
CA GLU A 82 -16.66 -19.25 22.73
C GLU A 82 -15.19 -19.25 23.19
N GLU A 83 -14.24 -19.45 22.28
CA GLU A 83 -12.80 -19.51 22.54
C GLU A 83 -12.06 -18.30 21.91
N GLU A 84 -12.69 -17.13 21.88
CA GLU A 84 -12.08 -15.92 21.31
C GLU A 84 -10.71 -15.64 21.95
N LEU A 85 -9.69 -15.58 21.09
CA LEU A 85 -8.31 -15.36 21.51
C LEU A 85 -8.10 -13.86 21.80
N PRO A 86 -7.27 -13.52 22.80
CA PRO A 86 -6.86 -12.13 23.00
C PRO A 86 -6.02 -11.64 21.81
N PRO A 87 -5.96 -10.32 21.58
CA PRO A 87 -5.09 -9.73 20.57
C PRO A 87 -3.64 -10.22 20.74
N PRO A 88 -2.97 -10.64 19.66
CA PRO A 88 -1.61 -11.16 19.73
C PRO A 88 -0.58 -10.05 20.01
N GLU A 89 0.42 -10.39 20.81
CA GLU A 89 1.52 -9.49 21.20
C GLU A 89 2.60 -9.41 20.10
N PRO A 90 3.25 -8.25 19.90
CA PRO A 90 4.39 -8.12 19.00
C PRO A 90 5.54 -9.06 19.39
N LYS A 91 6.18 -9.66 18.39
CA LYS A 91 7.38 -10.48 18.59
C LYS A 91 8.58 -9.77 18.00
N VAL A 92 9.57 -9.46 18.85
CA VAL A 92 10.87 -8.98 18.40
C VAL A 92 11.52 -10.10 17.59
N LYS A 93 11.84 -9.86 16.31
CA LYS A 93 12.64 -10.81 15.53
C LYS A 93 13.94 -11.04 16.29
N ALA A 94 14.20 -12.29 16.70
CA ALA A 94 15.50 -12.67 17.23
C ALA A 94 16.55 -12.25 16.19
N ARG A 95 17.52 -11.42 16.62
CA ARG A 95 18.67 -11.02 15.81
C ARG A 95 19.42 -12.32 15.43
N GLY A 96 19.20 -12.80 14.21
CA GLY A 96 20.01 -13.83 13.57
C GLY A 96 21.23 -13.21 12.92
#